data_AF-A0A2E7PQJ1-F1
#
_entry.id   AF-A0A2E7PQJ1-F1
#
_cell.length_a   1.000
_cell.length_b   1.000
_cell.length_c   1.000
_cell.angle_alpha   90.00
_cell.angle_beta   90.00
_cell.angle_gamma   90.00
#
_symmetry.space_group_name_H-M   'P 1'
#
loop_
_entity.id
_entity.type
_entity.pdbx_description
1 polymer ?
#
loop_
_entity_poly.entity_id
_entity_poly.type
_entity_poly.pdbx_seq_one_letter_code
_entity_poly.pdbx_strand_id
1 'polypeptide(L)'
;MFNGGWVWVLKFNNGITSAGVAANETRAKSLRLGEGRAGWDCLLDQLPSLAKQFSGSTPVNDFVFARKLSYSTGDVVGRRWVLLPSAAGFVDPLLSTGFPLMLLGVQRLAKLLGAWPSEAELSAYRRKTLAELDQVSRLVGALYASMDDFELFTALTQLYFAAVSFSETAHRLAKPELAGSFLLCDRTAFGQATREICEAVVNGAKRDEVLAKIAATIKPINVAGLADPAKRNWYPVDLDDLFGAAAKLDSTESEIREMLLREQLL
;
A
#
# COMPACT_ATOMS: atom_id res chain seq x y z
N MET A 1 8.52 -11.75 4.23
CA MET A 1 9.59 -10.74 4.21
C MET A 1 10.83 -11.34 4.84
N PHE A 2 11.99 -10.84 4.46
CA PHE A 2 13.31 -11.19 5.00
C PHE A 2 14.20 -9.95 4.85
N ASN A 3 15.34 -9.89 5.53
CA ASN A 3 16.21 -8.72 5.42
C ASN A 3 16.55 -8.40 3.94
N GLY A 4 16.09 -7.23 3.50
CA GLY A 4 16.29 -6.68 2.15
C GLY A 4 15.41 -7.29 1.05
N GLY A 5 14.35 -8.03 1.36
CA GLY A 5 13.38 -8.45 0.36
C GLY A 5 12.11 -9.11 0.88
N TRP A 6 11.21 -9.44 -0.04
CA TRP A 6 9.95 -10.10 0.26
C TRP A 6 9.51 -11.00 -0.89
N VAL A 7 8.60 -11.92 -0.57
CA VAL A 7 8.09 -12.93 -1.50
C VAL A 7 6.58 -12.79 -1.55
N TRP A 8 5.99 -12.79 -2.74
CA TRP A 8 4.55 -12.95 -2.92
C TRP A 8 4.21 -14.40 -3.28
N VAL A 9 3.06 -14.87 -2.79
CA VAL A 9 2.48 -16.17 -3.11
C VAL A 9 0.97 -15.94 -3.29
N LEU A 10 0.52 -15.86 -4.53
CA LEU A 10 -0.84 -15.50 -4.91
C LEU A 10 -1.50 -16.67 -5.64
N LYS A 11 -2.34 -17.40 -4.92
CA LYS A 11 -3.00 -18.62 -5.43
C LYS A 11 -4.24 -18.28 -6.27
N PHE A 12 -4.31 -18.83 -7.47
CA PHE A 12 -5.52 -18.82 -8.29
C PHE A 12 -6.41 -20.03 -7.99
N ASN A 13 -7.69 -19.95 -8.40
CA ASN A 13 -8.70 -20.99 -8.15
C ASN A 13 -8.58 -22.22 -9.08
N ASN A 14 -7.57 -22.27 -9.96
CA ASN A 14 -7.34 -23.34 -10.92
C ASN A 14 -6.09 -24.19 -10.61
N GLY A 15 -5.54 -24.06 -9.40
CA GLY A 15 -4.32 -24.77 -8.98
C GLY A 15 -3.01 -24.09 -9.36
N ILE A 16 -3.04 -22.99 -10.14
CA ILE A 16 -1.85 -22.18 -10.45
C ILE A 16 -1.59 -21.18 -9.33
N THR A 17 -0.33 -20.93 -9.01
CA THR A 17 0.09 -19.89 -8.07
C THR A 17 1.07 -18.94 -8.74
N SER A 18 0.77 -17.63 -8.71
CA SER A 18 1.76 -16.61 -9.03
C SER A 18 2.67 -16.43 -7.82
N ALA A 19 3.96 -16.66 -8.02
CA ALA A 19 4.97 -16.50 -6.97
C ALA A 19 6.18 -15.76 -7.50
N GLY A 20 6.82 -14.99 -6.64
CA GLY A 20 8.03 -14.28 -7.00
C GLY A 20 8.61 -13.50 -5.83
N VAL A 21 9.78 -12.92 -6.05
CA VAL A 21 10.58 -12.25 -5.05
C VAL A 21 10.97 -10.86 -5.53
N ALA A 22 10.83 -9.87 -4.66
CA ALA A 22 11.37 -8.54 -4.84
C ALA A 22 12.39 -8.29 -3.74
N ALA A 23 13.53 -7.72 -4.10
CA ALA A 23 14.67 -7.55 -3.21
C ALA A 23 15.48 -6.32 -3.61
N ASN A 24 16.16 -5.73 -2.63
CA ASN A 24 17.14 -4.68 -2.89
C ASN A 24 18.32 -5.22 -3.73
N GLU A 25 19.12 -4.33 -4.32
CA GLU A 25 20.18 -4.72 -5.26
C GLU A 25 21.20 -5.69 -4.64
N THR A 26 21.56 -5.48 -3.37
CA THR A 26 22.49 -6.34 -2.63
C THR A 26 21.95 -7.75 -2.49
N ARG A 27 20.70 -7.91 -2.02
CA ARG A 27 20.07 -9.21 -1.84
C ARG A 27 19.75 -9.89 -3.17
N ALA A 28 19.34 -9.15 -4.18
CA ALA A 28 19.10 -9.68 -5.52
C ALA A 28 20.37 -10.32 -6.13
N LYS A 29 21.54 -9.70 -5.92
CA LYS A 29 22.84 -10.25 -6.32
C LYS A 29 23.23 -11.46 -5.49
N SER A 30 23.12 -11.40 -4.16
CA SER A 30 23.50 -12.53 -3.28
C SER A 30 22.65 -13.77 -3.53
N LEU A 31 21.38 -13.57 -3.89
CA LEU A 31 20.43 -14.64 -4.23
C LEU A 31 20.49 -15.05 -5.70
N ARG A 32 21.33 -14.42 -6.53
CA ARG A 32 21.44 -14.72 -7.97
C ARG A 32 20.09 -14.64 -8.70
N LEU A 33 19.22 -13.69 -8.33
CA LEU A 33 17.86 -13.60 -8.89
C LEU A 33 17.84 -13.37 -10.41
N GLY A 34 18.91 -12.79 -10.96
CA GLY A 34 19.09 -12.63 -12.41
C GLY A 34 19.27 -13.93 -13.19
N GLU A 35 19.52 -15.05 -12.49
CA GLU A 35 19.72 -16.37 -13.08
C GLU A 35 18.44 -17.22 -13.10
N GLY A 36 17.28 -16.59 -12.83
CA GLY A 36 15.97 -17.23 -12.92
C GLY A 36 15.80 -18.36 -11.89
N ARG A 37 15.66 -19.60 -12.37
CA ARG A 37 15.40 -20.78 -11.54
C ARG A 37 16.47 -20.99 -10.46
N ALA A 38 17.75 -20.82 -10.80
CA ALA A 38 18.84 -20.99 -9.85
C ALA A 38 18.75 -20.00 -8.68
N GLY A 39 18.31 -18.77 -8.94
CA GLY A 39 18.10 -17.77 -7.90
C GLY A 39 16.87 -18.07 -7.03
N TRP A 40 15.80 -18.61 -7.63
CA TRP A 40 14.64 -19.09 -6.87
C TRP A 40 15.00 -20.26 -5.95
N ASP A 41 15.75 -21.25 -6.44
CA ASP A 41 16.20 -22.38 -5.61
C ASP A 41 17.11 -21.90 -4.47
N CYS A 42 18.03 -20.97 -4.74
CA CYS A 42 18.87 -20.36 -3.70
C CYS A 42 18.05 -19.64 -2.61
N LEU A 43 16.94 -18.98 -2.99
CA LEU A 43 16.00 -18.37 -2.05
C LEU A 43 15.29 -19.43 -1.20
N LEU A 44 14.82 -20.52 -1.80
CA LEU A 44 14.14 -21.59 -1.08
C LEU A 44 15.06 -22.27 -0.07
N ASP A 45 16.33 -22.48 -0.42
CA ASP A 45 17.35 -23.03 0.49
C ASP A 45 17.56 -22.16 1.73
N GLN A 46 17.43 -20.84 1.59
CA GLN A 46 17.55 -19.89 2.71
C GLN A 46 16.26 -19.75 3.53
N LEU A 47 15.11 -20.16 3.00
CA LEU A 47 13.79 -19.96 3.62
C LEU A 47 13.02 -21.29 3.70
N PRO A 48 13.33 -22.18 4.67
CA PRO A 48 12.73 -23.52 4.74
C PRO A 48 11.19 -23.53 4.85
N SER A 49 10.61 -22.54 5.52
CA SER A 49 9.16 -22.39 5.62
C SER A 49 8.50 -22.07 4.27
N LEU A 50 9.20 -21.36 3.39
CA LEU A 50 8.78 -21.10 2.02
C LEU A 50 9.00 -22.36 1.17
N ALA A 51 10.17 -23.00 1.27
CA ALA A 51 10.46 -24.25 0.54
C ALA A 51 9.40 -25.33 0.77
N LYS A 52 8.91 -25.47 2.01
CA LYS A 52 7.82 -26.40 2.34
C LYS A 52 6.53 -26.13 1.56
N GLN A 53 6.21 -24.87 1.25
CA GLN A 53 5.02 -24.52 0.47
C GLN A 53 5.16 -24.91 -1.02
N PHE A 54 6.40 -24.95 -1.53
CA PHE A 54 6.70 -25.24 -2.93
C PHE A 54 7.18 -26.68 -3.20
N SER A 55 7.29 -27.53 -2.17
CA SER A 55 7.88 -28.89 -2.28
C SER A 55 7.19 -29.80 -3.30
N GLY A 56 5.87 -29.64 -3.50
CA GLY A 56 5.08 -30.37 -4.49
C GLY A 56 4.72 -29.55 -5.75
N SER A 57 5.29 -28.35 -5.89
CA SER A 57 4.98 -27.45 -7.00
C SER A 57 5.92 -27.67 -8.18
N THR A 58 5.44 -27.41 -9.39
CA THR A 58 6.25 -27.39 -10.61
C THR A 58 6.11 -26.04 -11.31
N PRO A 59 7.19 -25.44 -11.83
CA PRO A 59 7.08 -24.23 -12.62
C PRO A 59 6.27 -24.48 -13.88
N VAL A 60 5.28 -23.61 -14.14
CA VAL A 60 4.45 -23.67 -15.35
C VAL A 60 4.87 -22.65 -16.42
N ASN A 61 5.73 -21.69 -16.05
CA ASN A 61 6.28 -20.64 -16.92
C ASN A 61 7.77 -20.46 -16.61
N ASP A 62 8.49 -19.83 -17.54
CA ASP A 62 9.88 -19.40 -17.33
C ASP A 62 9.97 -18.31 -16.27
N PHE A 63 11.10 -18.30 -15.56
CA PHE A 63 11.40 -17.26 -14.59
C PHE A 63 11.79 -15.96 -15.31
N VAL A 64 11.09 -14.87 -14.98
CA VAL A 64 11.36 -13.54 -15.52
C VAL A 64 12.08 -12.71 -14.47
N PHE A 65 13.21 -12.12 -14.87
CA PHE A 65 13.93 -11.16 -14.04
C PHE A 65 13.80 -9.75 -14.62
N ALA A 66 13.27 -8.82 -13.82
CA ALA A 66 13.20 -7.41 -14.15
C ALA A 66 14.13 -6.61 -13.25
N ARG A 67 15.14 -5.97 -13.84
CA ARG A 67 16.07 -5.11 -13.10
C ARG A 67 15.50 -3.70 -12.99
N LYS A 68 15.53 -3.13 -11.78
CA LYS A 68 15.15 -1.72 -11.49
C LYS A 68 13.74 -1.37 -12.01
N LEU A 69 12.73 -1.91 -11.35
CA LEU A 69 11.32 -1.64 -11.68
C LEU A 69 10.88 -0.20 -11.35
N SER A 70 11.46 0.41 -10.32
CA SER A 70 11.02 1.72 -9.84
C SER A 70 11.44 2.85 -10.79
N TYR A 71 10.49 3.73 -11.13
CA TYR A 71 10.74 4.91 -11.95
C TYR A 71 9.71 6.01 -11.67
N SER A 72 10.03 7.23 -12.07
CA SER A 72 9.10 8.36 -12.13
C SER A 72 9.37 9.22 -13.37
N THR A 73 8.34 9.87 -13.89
CA THR A 73 8.47 10.85 -14.97
C THR A 73 8.65 12.25 -14.40
N GLY A 74 9.26 13.16 -15.19
CA GLY A 74 9.42 14.56 -14.79
C GLY A 74 8.13 15.39 -14.83
N ASP A 75 7.14 14.94 -15.60
CA ASP A 75 5.81 15.56 -15.69
C ASP A 75 4.74 14.50 -15.99
N VAL A 76 3.48 14.82 -15.71
CA VAL A 76 2.32 13.94 -15.91
C VAL A 76 1.18 14.58 -16.72
N VAL A 77 1.28 15.88 -17.04
CA VAL A 77 0.35 16.54 -17.98
C VAL A 77 1.11 17.42 -18.97
N GLY A 78 0.61 17.49 -20.20
CA GLY A 78 1.07 18.43 -21.22
C GLY A 78 -0.08 18.87 -22.12
N ARG A 79 0.21 19.73 -23.11
CA ARG A 79 -0.81 20.45 -23.90
C ARG A 79 -1.95 19.59 -24.46
N ARG A 80 -1.70 18.31 -24.78
CA ARG A 80 -2.70 17.38 -25.33
C ARG A 80 -2.51 15.95 -24.82
N TRP A 81 -1.89 15.78 -23.66
CA TRP A 81 -1.65 14.46 -23.09
C TRP A 81 -1.69 14.52 -21.57
N VAL A 82 -2.10 13.40 -20.98
CA VAL A 82 -2.07 13.15 -19.54
C VAL A 82 -1.55 11.73 -19.34
N LEU A 83 -0.63 11.55 -18.41
CA LEU A 83 -0.21 10.22 -17.98
C LEU A 83 -1.15 9.71 -16.89
N LEU A 84 -1.61 8.48 -17.06
CA LEU A 84 -2.21 7.73 -15.95
C LEU A 84 -1.15 7.39 -14.91
N PRO A 85 -1.52 7.14 -13.64
CA PRO A 85 -0.55 6.98 -12.56
C PRO A 85 0.51 5.90 -12.83
N SER A 86 0.14 4.77 -13.42
CA SER A 86 1.07 3.69 -13.76
C SER A 86 2.08 4.04 -14.86
N ALA A 87 1.83 5.10 -15.65
CA ALA A 87 2.76 5.65 -16.63
C ALA A 87 3.54 6.85 -16.09
N ALA A 88 3.02 7.52 -15.05
CA ALA A 88 3.70 8.58 -14.32
C ALA A 88 4.82 8.03 -13.40
N GLY A 89 4.63 6.82 -12.88
CA GLY A 89 5.68 6.13 -12.14
C GLY A 89 5.23 4.79 -11.58
N PHE A 90 6.22 4.06 -11.08
CA PHE A 90 6.06 2.77 -10.41
C PHE A 90 7.06 2.70 -9.25
N VAL A 91 6.65 2.11 -8.13
CA VAL A 91 7.48 1.99 -6.94
C VAL A 91 7.90 0.53 -6.74
N ASP A 92 7.00 -0.32 -6.25
CA ASP A 92 7.25 -1.74 -5.96
C ASP A 92 5.89 -2.48 -5.95
N PRO A 93 5.83 -3.79 -6.24
CA PRO A 93 4.59 -4.55 -6.08
C PRO A 93 4.07 -4.65 -4.63
N LEU A 94 4.88 -4.28 -3.62
CA LEU A 94 4.51 -4.32 -2.21
C LEU A 94 3.26 -3.46 -1.95
N LEU A 95 2.32 -4.01 -1.18
CA LEU A 95 1.00 -3.43 -0.89
C LEU A 95 0.08 -3.24 -2.12
N SER A 96 0.46 -3.70 -3.31
CA SER A 96 -0.37 -3.63 -4.54
C SER A 96 -0.87 -2.22 -4.89
N THR A 97 -0.12 -1.19 -4.53
CA THR A 97 -0.52 0.23 -4.64
C THR A 97 -0.77 0.71 -6.07
N GLY A 98 -0.21 0.03 -7.07
CA GLY A 98 -0.41 0.37 -8.49
C GLY A 98 -1.87 0.30 -8.93
N PHE A 99 -2.66 -0.66 -8.43
CA PHE A 99 -4.07 -0.79 -8.77
C PHE A 99 -4.92 0.40 -8.29
N PRO A 100 -4.96 0.74 -6.98
CA PRO A 100 -5.75 1.87 -6.50
C PRO A 100 -5.28 3.20 -7.09
N LEU A 101 -3.95 3.42 -7.22
CA LEU A 101 -3.43 4.60 -7.91
C LEU A 101 -4.02 4.72 -9.32
N MET A 102 -3.93 3.66 -10.12
CA MET A 102 -4.44 3.65 -11.49
C MET A 102 -5.95 3.92 -11.54
N LEU A 103 -6.75 3.23 -10.71
CA LEU A 103 -8.20 3.42 -10.67
C LEU A 103 -8.59 4.85 -10.28
N LEU A 104 -7.93 5.43 -9.27
CA LEU A 104 -8.14 6.83 -8.87
C LEU A 104 -7.75 7.80 -10.00
N GLY A 105 -6.65 7.51 -10.72
CA GLY A 105 -6.25 8.26 -11.91
C GLY A 105 -7.32 8.25 -13.00
N VAL A 106 -7.86 7.07 -13.33
CA VAL A 106 -8.96 6.93 -14.31
C VAL A 106 -10.19 7.71 -13.87
N GLN A 107 -10.61 7.57 -12.61
CA GLN A 107 -11.77 8.29 -12.08
C GLN A 107 -11.59 9.81 -12.16
N ARG A 108 -10.40 10.32 -11.81
CA ARG A 108 -10.09 11.75 -11.93
C ARG A 108 -10.11 12.20 -13.38
N LEU A 109 -9.45 11.47 -14.27
CA LEU A 109 -9.39 11.83 -15.69
C LEU A 109 -10.79 11.79 -16.33
N ALA A 110 -11.62 10.79 -16.02
CA ALA A 110 -12.98 10.69 -16.54
C ALA A 110 -13.84 11.92 -16.20
N LYS A 111 -13.69 12.49 -15.00
CA LYS A 111 -14.37 13.73 -14.60
C LYS A 111 -13.92 14.94 -15.41
N LEU A 112 -12.67 14.95 -15.89
CA LEU A 112 -12.12 16.03 -16.69
C LEU A 112 -12.54 15.95 -18.17
N LEU A 113 -12.85 14.76 -18.68
CA LEU A 113 -13.15 14.54 -20.10
C LEU A 113 -14.55 15.00 -20.56
N GLY A 114 -15.36 15.58 -19.68
CA GLY A 114 -16.67 16.15 -20.05
C GLY A 114 -16.58 17.41 -20.93
N ALA A 115 -15.44 18.10 -20.90
CA ALA A 115 -15.07 19.20 -21.78
C ALA A 115 -13.53 19.18 -21.97
N TRP A 116 -12.97 20.15 -22.69
CA TRP A 116 -11.52 20.31 -22.67
C TRP A 116 -11.07 20.81 -21.28
N PRO A 117 -10.19 20.10 -20.56
CA PRO A 117 -9.80 20.50 -19.22
C PRO A 117 -9.08 21.86 -19.23
N SER A 118 -9.40 22.70 -18.24
CA SER A 118 -8.66 23.93 -17.98
C SER A 118 -7.25 23.64 -17.44
N GLU A 119 -6.36 24.63 -17.54
CA GLU A 119 -5.00 24.52 -16.98
C GLU A 119 -5.00 24.28 -15.46
N ALA A 120 -5.99 24.85 -14.76
CA ALA A 120 -6.16 24.66 -13.31
C ALA A 120 -6.53 23.21 -12.97
N GLU A 121 -7.43 22.59 -13.74
CA GLU A 121 -7.82 21.19 -13.58
C GLU A 121 -6.68 20.23 -13.88
N LEU A 122 -5.91 20.47 -14.94
CA LEU A 122 -4.71 19.69 -15.27
C LEU A 122 -3.63 19.84 -14.20
N SER A 123 -3.46 21.06 -13.66
CA SER A 123 -2.56 21.31 -12.53
C SER A 123 -2.99 20.57 -11.27
N ALA A 124 -4.30 20.50 -10.99
CA ALA A 124 -4.83 19.73 -9.87
C ALA A 124 -4.61 18.22 -10.06
N TYR A 125 -4.87 17.69 -11.26
CA TYR A 125 -4.57 16.29 -11.61
C TYR A 125 -3.08 15.97 -11.42
N ARG A 126 -2.21 16.85 -11.93
CA ARG A 126 -0.75 16.75 -11.80
C ARG A 126 -0.31 16.65 -10.35
N ARG A 127 -0.67 17.66 -9.54
CA ARG A 127 -0.28 17.71 -8.12
C ARG A 127 -0.71 16.45 -7.37
N LYS A 128 -1.96 16.03 -7.57
CA LYS A 128 -2.53 14.90 -6.83
C LYS A 128 -1.90 13.57 -7.20
N THR A 129 -1.72 13.31 -8.49
CA THR A 129 -1.08 12.08 -8.98
C THR A 129 0.36 11.96 -8.49
N LEU A 130 1.12 13.06 -8.51
CA LEU A 130 2.50 13.06 -8.01
C LEU A 130 2.58 12.95 -6.49
N ALA A 131 1.69 13.62 -5.74
CA ALA A 131 1.66 13.55 -4.28
C ALA A 131 1.33 12.14 -3.76
N GLU A 132 0.35 11.47 -4.38
CA GLU A 132 0.00 10.09 -4.03
C GLU A 132 1.13 9.11 -4.35
N LEU A 133 1.80 9.28 -5.49
CA LEU A 133 2.96 8.46 -5.87
C LEU A 133 4.14 8.67 -4.91
N ASP A 134 4.44 9.92 -4.54
CA ASP A 134 5.48 10.24 -3.56
C ASP A 134 5.18 9.63 -2.18
N GLN A 135 3.92 9.70 -1.73
CA GLN A 135 3.51 9.10 -0.47
C GLN A 135 3.71 7.57 -0.46
N VAL A 136 3.38 6.90 -1.56
CA VAL A 136 3.62 5.46 -1.75
C VAL A 136 5.12 5.16 -1.75
N SER A 137 5.92 5.95 -2.48
CA SER A 137 7.37 5.79 -2.57
C SER A 137 8.02 5.82 -1.19
N ARG A 138 7.65 6.82 -0.37
CA ARG A 138 8.14 6.97 1.00
C ARG A 138 7.78 5.80 1.89
N LEU A 139 6.52 5.35 1.84
CA LEU A 139 6.07 4.22 2.65
C LEU A 139 6.78 2.93 2.27
N VAL A 140 6.89 2.63 0.97
CA VAL A 140 7.63 1.44 0.50
C VAL A 140 9.11 1.52 0.88
N GLY A 141 9.74 2.69 0.75
CA GLY A 141 11.11 2.90 1.18
C GLY A 141 11.33 2.60 2.67
N ALA A 142 10.45 3.12 3.53
CA ALA A 142 10.48 2.84 4.96
C ALA A 142 10.25 1.34 5.27
N LEU A 143 9.33 0.69 4.56
CA LEU A 143 9.10 -0.75 4.71
C LEU A 143 10.32 -1.59 4.31
N TYR A 144 11.01 -1.23 3.23
CA TYR A 144 12.28 -1.88 2.86
C TYR A 144 13.38 -1.64 3.90
N ALA A 145 13.45 -0.44 4.47
CA ALA A 145 14.41 -0.08 5.51
C ALA A 145 14.18 -0.83 6.83
N SER A 146 12.97 -1.38 7.06
CA SER A 146 12.62 -2.10 8.28
C SER A 146 12.45 -3.61 8.08
N MET A 147 12.86 -4.20 6.96
CA MET A 147 12.58 -5.63 6.66
C MET A 147 13.30 -6.63 7.59
N ASP A 148 14.29 -6.18 8.34
CA ASP A 148 14.98 -6.94 9.39
C ASP A 148 14.39 -6.76 10.80
N ASP A 149 13.45 -5.81 10.98
CA ASP A 149 12.69 -5.59 12.22
C ASP A 149 11.19 -5.84 11.98
N PHE A 150 10.73 -7.03 12.35
CA PHE A 150 9.35 -7.46 12.09
C PHE A 150 8.29 -6.55 12.75
N GLU A 151 8.54 -6.07 13.97
CA GLU A 151 7.57 -5.24 14.68
C GLU A 151 7.53 -3.83 14.09
N LEU A 152 8.67 -3.24 13.74
CA LEU A 152 8.70 -1.96 13.05
C LEU A 152 8.05 -2.05 11.66
N PHE A 153 8.38 -3.09 10.88
CA PHE A 153 7.72 -3.37 9.60
C PHE A 153 6.21 -3.44 9.76
N THR A 154 5.74 -4.22 10.74
CA THR A 154 4.31 -4.41 10.98
C THR A 154 3.64 -3.09 11.38
N ALA A 155 4.24 -2.31 12.29
CA ALA A 155 3.72 -1.00 12.65
C ALA A 155 3.62 -0.06 11.43
N LEU A 156 4.64 -0.02 10.57
CA LEU A 156 4.61 0.78 9.35
C LEU A 156 3.48 0.37 8.40
N THR A 157 3.19 -0.94 8.27
CA THR A 157 2.02 -1.38 7.47
C THR A 157 0.70 -0.87 8.02
N GLN A 158 0.60 -0.55 9.31
CA GLN A 158 -0.64 0.00 9.88
C GLN A 158 -0.93 1.41 9.35
N LEU A 159 0.06 2.17 8.90
CA LEU A 159 -0.17 3.46 8.21
C LEU A 159 -0.98 3.23 6.92
N TYR A 160 -0.62 2.20 6.15
CA TYR A 160 -1.37 1.78 4.98
C TYR A 160 -2.78 1.32 5.35
N PHE A 161 -2.88 0.33 6.24
CA PHE A 161 -4.16 -0.28 6.60
C PHE A 161 -5.12 0.71 7.24
N ALA A 162 -4.64 1.63 8.07
CA ALA A 162 -5.49 2.68 8.64
C ALA A 162 -6.06 3.60 7.55
N ALA A 163 -5.21 4.03 6.61
CA ALA A 163 -5.64 4.93 5.54
C ALA A 163 -6.62 4.26 4.56
N VAL A 164 -6.35 3.02 4.14
CA VAL A 164 -7.22 2.33 3.17
C VAL A 164 -8.52 1.86 3.81
N SER A 165 -8.51 1.37 5.06
CA SER A 165 -9.75 0.99 5.76
C SER A 165 -10.62 2.21 6.03
N PHE A 166 -10.03 3.33 6.45
CA PHE A 166 -10.76 4.59 6.59
C PHE A 166 -11.37 5.05 5.26
N SER A 167 -10.59 5.01 4.19
CA SER A 167 -11.04 5.45 2.87
C SER A 167 -12.18 4.60 2.33
N GLU A 168 -12.05 3.28 2.41
CA GLU A 168 -13.08 2.33 2.00
C GLU A 168 -14.39 2.55 2.76
N THR A 169 -14.31 2.69 4.09
CA THR A 169 -15.50 2.93 4.92
C THR A 169 -16.15 4.28 4.61
N ALA A 170 -15.35 5.35 4.43
CA ALA A 170 -15.87 6.66 4.03
C ALA A 170 -16.59 6.61 2.68
N HIS A 171 -16.03 5.88 1.70
CA HIS A 171 -16.69 5.66 0.41
C HIS A 171 -17.99 4.88 0.54
N ARG A 172 -18.02 3.79 1.32
CA ARG A 172 -19.24 3.03 1.58
C ARG A 172 -20.29 3.87 2.29
N LEU A 173 -19.91 4.80 3.16
CA LEU A 173 -20.81 5.76 3.81
C LEU A 173 -21.30 6.89 2.88
N ALA A 174 -20.89 6.90 1.61
CA ALA A 174 -21.14 8.00 0.68
C ALA A 174 -20.57 9.36 1.16
N LYS A 175 -19.44 9.31 1.89
CA LYS A 175 -18.67 10.47 2.39
C LYS A 175 -17.26 10.54 1.77
N PRO A 176 -17.12 10.53 0.43
CA PRO A 176 -15.81 10.47 -0.24
C PRO A 176 -14.91 11.68 0.04
N GLU A 177 -15.47 12.81 0.49
CA GLU A 177 -14.73 14.01 0.89
C GLU A 177 -13.81 13.77 2.10
N LEU A 178 -14.13 12.80 2.96
CA LEU A 178 -13.26 12.41 4.08
C LEU A 178 -11.98 11.70 3.60
N ALA A 179 -12.03 11.11 2.41
CA ALA A 179 -10.98 10.29 1.82
C ALA A 179 -10.49 10.89 0.50
N GLY A 180 -10.11 12.16 0.54
CA GLY A 180 -9.82 12.93 -0.66
C GLY A 180 -8.64 12.43 -1.50
N SER A 181 -7.73 11.60 -0.98
CA SER A 181 -6.52 11.16 -1.70
C SER A 181 -6.11 9.74 -1.31
N PHE A 182 -5.36 9.07 -2.18
CA PHE A 182 -4.77 7.77 -1.85
C PHE A 182 -3.84 7.90 -0.63
N LEU A 183 -3.94 6.94 0.29
CA LEU A 183 -3.26 6.95 1.58
C LEU A 183 -3.50 8.22 2.43
N LEU A 184 -4.61 8.93 2.16
CA LEU A 184 -4.97 10.18 2.85
C LEU A 184 -3.83 11.21 2.89
N CYS A 185 -3.00 11.27 1.84
CA CYS A 185 -1.83 12.15 1.80
C CYS A 185 -2.17 13.64 1.88
N ASP A 186 -3.39 14.03 1.46
CA ASP A 186 -3.91 15.39 1.54
C ASP A 186 -4.53 15.73 2.90
N ARG A 187 -4.76 14.73 3.79
CA ARG A 187 -5.23 14.99 5.16
C ARG A 187 -4.05 15.52 5.97
N THR A 188 -3.96 16.84 6.12
CA THR A 188 -2.75 17.57 6.57
C THR A 188 -2.01 16.89 7.72
N ALA A 189 -2.68 16.63 8.84
CA ALA A 189 -2.03 16.02 10.01
C ALA A 189 -1.54 14.59 9.74
N PHE A 190 -2.33 13.76 9.06
CA PHE A 190 -1.99 12.36 8.80
C PHE A 190 -0.93 12.21 7.70
N GLY A 191 -1.12 12.88 6.57
CA GLY A 191 -0.18 12.84 5.45
C GLY A 191 1.19 13.39 5.82
N GLN A 192 1.25 14.51 6.56
CA GLN A 192 2.51 15.04 7.05
C GLN A 192 3.20 14.08 8.04
N ALA A 193 2.48 13.59 9.05
CA ALA A 193 3.04 12.67 10.03
C ALA A 193 3.58 11.39 9.38
N THR A 194 2.86 10.85 8.40
CA THR A 194 3.28 9.66 7.64
C THR A 194 4.58 9.91 6.87
N ARG A 195 4.72 11.07 6.20
CA ARG A 195 5.98 11.45 5.53
C ARG A 195 7.14 11.52 6.52
N GLU A 196 6.95 12.22 7.63
CA GLU A 196 7.98 12.37 8.67
C GLU A 196 8.37 11.03 9.31
N ILE A 197 7.41 10.13 9.55
CA ILE A 197 7.67 8.77 10.05
C ILE A 197 8.54 8.00 9.05
N CYS A 198 8.16 8.01 7.77
CA CYS A 198 8.90 7.28 6.74
C CYS A 198 10.34 7.81 6.60
N GLU A 199 10.52 9.12 6.59
CA GLU A 199 11.85 9.75 6.58
C GLU A 199 12.66 9.40 7.83
N ALA A 200 12.04 9.44 9.01
CA ALA A 200 12.70 9.10 10.27
C ALA A 200 13.21 7.65 10.26
N VAL A 201 12.41 6.69 9.78
CA VAL A 201 12.81 5.28 9.67
C VAL A 201 14.01 5.12 8.73
N VAL A 202 13.95 5.71 7.53
CA VAL A 202 15.05 5.63 6.56
C VAL A 202 16.34 6.26 7.11
N ASN A 203 16.22 7.29 7.95
CA ASN A 203 17.35 7.95 8.59
C ASN A 203 17.80 7.31 9.91
N GLY A 204 17.25 6.15 10.29
CA GLY A 204 17.66 5.42 11.49
C GLY A 204 17.23 6.07 12.81
N ALA A 205 16.06 6.71 12.84
CA ALA A 205 15.48 7.24 14.07
C ALA A 205 15.24 6.15 15.12
N LYS A 206 15.11 6.57 16.39
CA LYS A 206 14.92 5.62 17.49
C LYS A 206 13.60 4.88 17.34
N ARG A 207 13.70 3.57 17.39
CA ARG A 207 12.61 2.61 17.20
C ARG A 207 11.36 2.94 18.04
N ASP A 208 11.52 3.12 19.35
CA ASP A 208 10.38 3.32 20.26
C ASP A 208 9.66 4.65 20.00
N GLU A 209 10.41 5.70 19.62
CA GLU A 209 9.85 7.00 19.23
C GLU A 209 9.01 6.86 17.94
N VAL A 210 9.48 6.06 16.97
CA VAL A 210 8.75 5.78 15.73
C VAL A 210 7.49 4.96 16.01
N LEU A 211 7.57 3.89 16.79
CA LEU A 211 6.42 3.03 17.11
C LEU A 211 5.31 3.82 17.81
N ALA A 212 5.68 4.65 18.81
CA ALA A 212 4.73 5.53 19.49
C ALA A 212 4.10 6.55 18.52
N LYS A 213 4.91 7.14 17.63
CA LYS A 213 4.42 8.10 16.63
C LYS A 213 3.45 7.45 15.63
N ILE A 214 3.70 6.21 15.19
CA ILE A 214 2.80 5.46 14.31
C ILE A 214 1.44 5.24 15.00
N ALA A 215 1.44 4.70 16.22
CA ALA A 215 0.21 4.43 16.97
C ALA A 215 -0.63 5.70 17.19
N ALA A 216 0.03 6.81 17.54
CA ALA A 216 -0.63 8.11 17.67
C ALA A 216 -1.18 8.63 16.33
N THR A 217 -0.45 8.44 15.23
CA THR A 217 -0.80 8.93 13.89
C THR A 217 -2.03 8.23 13.32
N ILE A 218 -2.15 6.91 13.51
CA ILE A 218 -3.31 6.16 12.99
C ILE A 218 -4.57 6.34 13.84
N LYS A 219 -4.44 6.64 15.14
CA LYS A 219 -5.57 6.69 16.10
C LYS A 219 -6.80 7.46 15.60
N PRO A 220 -6.67 8.67 14.99
CA PRO A 220 -7.81 9.46 14.53
C PRO A 220 -8.56 8.86 13.33
N ILE A 221 -7.95 7.92 12.60
CA ILE A 221 -8.54 7.29 11.41
C ILE A 221 -8.65 5.77 11.53
N ASN A 222 -8.25 5.20 12.66
CA ASN A 222 -8.25 3.77 12.89
C ASN A 222 -9.69 3.27 13.11
N VAL A 223 -10.27 2.70 12.07
CA VAL A 223 -11.63 2.13 12.05
C VAL A 223 -11.63 0.59 12.08
N ALA A 224 -10.46 -0.02 12.20
CA ALA A 224 -10.25 -1.48 12.09
C ALA A 224 -9.52 -2.06 13.31
N GLY A 225 -9.53 -1.34 14.44
CA GLY A 225 -8.89 -1.75 15.68
C GLY A 225 -7.38 -2.07 15.53
N LEU A 226 -6.68 -1.36 14.65
CA LEU A 226 -5.24 -1.48 14.44
C LEU A 226 -4.45 -1.09 15.69
N ALA A 227 -3.20 -1.54 15.79
CA ALA A 227 -2.32 -1.35 16.96
C ALA A 227 -2.83 -1.98 18.27
N ASP A 228 -3.80 -2.89 18.21
CA ASP A 228 -4.20 -3.71 19.35
C ASP A 228 -3.27 -4.95 19.48
N PRO A 229 -2.47 -5.06 20.57
CA PRO A 229 -1.61 -6.23 20.80
C PRO A 229 -2.40 -7.53 20.98
N ALA A 230 -3.64 -7.48 21.48
CA ALA A 230 -4.48 -8.66 21.69
C ALA A 230 -4.84 -9.34 20.35
N LYS A 231 -4.88 -8.56 19.27
CA LYS A 231 -5.13 -9.06 17.91
C LYS A 231 -3.92 -9.74 17.28
N ARG A 232 -2.72 -9.60 17.85
CA ARG A 232 -1.48 -10.29 17.41
C ARG A 232 -1.19 -10.14 15.91
N ASN A 233 -1.51 -8.99 15.33
CA ASN A 233 -1.42 -8.70 13.88
C ASN A 233 -2.42 -9.46 13.00
N TRP A 234 -3.49 -9.99 13.59
CA TRP A 234 -4.64 -10.57 12.89
C TRP A 234 -5.84 -9.64 13.08
N TYR A 235 -6.19 -8.90 12.04
CA TYR A 235 -7.28 -7.94 12.06
C TYR A 235 -8.46 -8.50 11.24
N PRO A 236 -9.38 -9.26 11.86
CA PRO A 236 -10.60 -9.67 11.17
C PRO A 236 -11.49 -8.45 10.90
N VAL A 237 -12.51 -8.64 10.07
CA VAL A 237 -13.61 -7.68 10.00
C VAL A 237 -14.42 -7.81 11.28
N ASP A 238 -14.15 -6.94 12.24
CA ASP A 238 -14.86 -6.84 13.50
C ASP A 238 -15.76 -5.60 13.47
N LEU A 239 -17.07 -5.83 13.61
CA LEU A 239 -18.05 -4.76 13.54
C LEU A 239 -18.01 -3.86 14.78
N ASP A 240 -17.57 -4.36 15.93
CA ASP A 240 -17.50 -3.56 17.16
C ASP A 240 -16.43 -2.47 17.05
N ASP A 241 -15.31 -2.76 16.39
CA ASP A 241 -14.30 -1.74 16.05
C ASP A 241 -14.90 -0.62 15.19
N LEU A 242 -15.71 -1.01 14.20
CA LEU A 242 -16.30 -0.09 13.24
C LEU A 242 -17.38 0.79 13.90
N PHE A 243 -18.29 0.19 14.66
CA PHE A 243 -19.30 0.93 15.43
C PHE A 243 -18.63 1.88 16.44
N GLY A 244 -17.65 1.40 17.20
CA GLY A 244 -16.88 2.22 18.14
C GLY A 244 -16.07 3.35 17.48
N ALA A 245 -15.82 3.25 16.18
CA ALA A 245 -15.10 4.25 15.39
C ALA A 245 -16.01 5.18 14.58
N ALA A 246 -17.35 5.09 14.69
CA ALA A 246 -18.29 5.85 13.86
C ALA A 246 -18.00 7.36 13.83
N ALA A 247 -17.69 7.96 14.99
CA ALA A 247 -17.39 9.38 15.10
C ALA A 247 -16.12 9.82 14.34
N LYS A 248 -15.19 8.90 14.04
CA LYS A 248 -14.00 9.20 13.22
C LYS A 248 -14.37 9.44 11.75
N LEU A 249 -15.50 8.91 11.32
CA LEU A 249 -16.05 8.97 9.96
C LEU A 249 -17.18 10.01 9.85
N ASP A 250 -17.23 10.99 10.77
CA ASP A 250 -18.31 11.97 10.88
C ASP A 250 -19.71 11.31 10.81
N SER A 251 -19.84 10.16 11.49
CA SER A 251 -21.02 9.29 11.41
C SER A 251 -21.48 8.82 12.80
N THR A 252 -22.75 8.45 12.87
CA THR A 252 -23.40 7.80 14.01
C THR A 252 -23.40 6.28 13.84
N GLU A 253 -23.63 5.54 14.92
CA GLU A 253 -23.81 4.08 14.84
C GLU A 253 -24.99 3.69 13.93
N SER A 254 -26.05 4.52 13.88
CA SER A 254 -27.19 4.29 12.97
C SER A 254 -26.77 4.36 11.51
N GLU A 255 -25.99 5.38 11.12
CA GLU A 255 -25.47 5.51 9.76
C GLU A 255 -24.52 4.35 9.40
N ILE A 256 -23.69 3.89 10.35
CA ILE A 256 -22.86 2.68 10.15
C ILE A 256 -23.75 1.46 9.89
N ARG A 257 -24.79 1.25 10.71
CA ARG A 257 -25.72 0.12 10.56
C ARG A 257 -26.45 0.16 9.21
N GLU A 258 -26.96 1.32 8.83
CA GLU A 258 -27.63 1.52 7.53
C GLU A 258 -26.69 1.24 6.36
N MET A 259 -25.43 1.67 6.46
CA MET A 259 -24.41 1.36 5.47
C MET A 259 -24.14 -0.15 5.38
N LEU A 260 -23.95 -0.83 6.51
CA LEU A 260 -23.72 -2.28 6.51
C LEU A 260 -24.91 -3.06 5.93
N LEU A 261 -26.15 -2.66 6.22
CA LEU A 261 -27.35 -3.27 5.63
C LEU A 261 -27.41 -3.07 4.10
N ARG A 262 -27.10 -1.86 3.62
CA ARG A 262 -27.04 -1.56 2.18
C ARG A 262 -25.97 -2.41 1.47
N GLU A 263 -24.83 -2.60 2.12
CA GLU A 263 -23.70 -3.37 1.60
C GLU A 263 -23.84 -4.89 1.80
N GLN A 264 -24.93 -5.36 2.41
CA GLN A 264 -25.18 -6.78 2.72
C GLN A 264 -24.10 -7.41 3.61
N LEU A 265 -23.64 -6.65 4.60
CA LEU A 265 -22.61 -7.06 5.59
C LEU A 265 -23.19 -7.32 6.99
N LEU A 266 -24.52 -7.26 7.13
CA LEU A 266 -25.31 -7.59 8.32
C LEU A 266 -26.41 -8.59 7.99
#